data_AF-A0A1N7NPM7-F1
#
_entry.id   AF-A0A1N7NPM7-F1
#
_cell.length_a   1.000
_cell.length_b   1.000
_cell.length_c   1.000
_cell.angle_alpha   90.00
_cell.angle_beta   90.00
_cell.angle_gamma   90.00
#
_symmetry.space_group_name_H-M   'P 1'
#
loop_
_entity.id
_entity.type
_entity.pdbx_description
1 polymer ?
#
loop_
_entity_poly.entity_id
_entity_poly.type
_entity_poly.pdbx_seq_one_letter_code
_entity_poly.pdbx_strand_id
1 'polypeptide(L)'
;MLDTFYDDDFEDDFGFEDDDFEDGDDLFDPEDIEAMEALADDFAEGFEDDDLDEDAFLGALAGLAARALPMVKRAAPMLLKAGRSILGRLSRSTTVRNAARAVPTILRKTAADQARRVASGQRLTRQSVLKSAARHTAQALDPRRRRRIIRKHRQIVRRRPVRPPTRSGAARYRRVCRCRMVRY
;
A
#
# COMPACT_ATOMS: atom_id res chain seq x y z
N MET A 1 39.33 18.72 -0.83
CA MET A 1 38.29 19.70 -0.49
C MET A 1 37.07 19.36 -1.32
N LEU A 2 36.09 18.71 -0.70
CA LEU A 2 34.78 18.43 -1.30
C LEU A 2 33.82 19.42 -0.66
N ASP A 3 33.43 20.45 -1.40
CA ASP A 3 32.40 21.40 -1.01
C ASP A 3 31.05 20.67 -0.96
N THR A 4 30.62 20.33 0.26
CA THR A 4 29.23 19.98 0.55
C THR A 4 28.43 21.29 0.66
N PHE A 5 28.06 21.84 -0.49
CA PHE A 5 26.96 22.80 -0.61
C PHE A 5 25.66 22.07 -0.25
N TYR A 6 25.15 22.29 0.96
CA TYR A 6 23.82 21.85 1.39
C TYR A 6 23.11 23.07 2.00
N ASP A 7 22.85 24.06 1.16
CA ASP A 7 21.80 25.05 1.39
C ASP A 7 20.52 24.52 0.74
N ASP A 8 19.81 23.65 1.47
CA ASP A 8 18.44 23.22 1.13
C ASP A 8 17.50 23.85 2.18
N ASP A 9 17.57 25.18 2.29
CA ASP A 9 16.53 26.02 2.91
C ASP A 9 15.32 26.04 1.96
N PHE A 10 14.63 24.90 1.87
CA PHE A 10 13.35 24.80 1.19
C PHE A 10 12.25 25.08 2.21
N GLU A 11 12.03 26.37 2.49
CA GLU A 11 10.84 26.89 3.16
C GLU A 11 9.63 26.69 2.24
N ASP A 12 9.15 25.45 2.18
CA ASP A 12 7.94 25.06 1.48
C ASP A 12 6.72 25.55 2.28
N ASP A 13 6.34 26.81 2.06
CA ASP A 13 5.08 27.42 2.48
C ASP A 13 3.90 26.78 1.73
N PHE A 14 3.63 25.51 2.04
CA PHE A 14 2.42 24.82 1.59
C PHE A 14 1.30 25.06 2.60
N GLY A 15 0.62 26.18 2.45
CA GLY A 15 -0.70 26.41 3.04
C GLY A 15 -1.66 25.30 2.59
N PHE A 16 -1.90 24.31 3.45
CA PHE A 16 -2.81 23.21 3.16
C PHE A 16 -4.26 23.66 3.30
N GLU A 17 -4.96 23.77 2.18
CA GLU A 17 -6.41 23.62 2.17
C GLU A 17 -6.75 22.12 2.29
N ASP A 18 -7.84 21.78 2.98
CA ASP A 18 -8.21 20.40 3.34
C ASP A 18 -8.57 19.48 2.13
N ASP A 19 -8.38 19.97 0.90
CA ASP A 19 -8.68 19.30 -0.36
C ASP A 19 -7.51 18.48 -0.95
N ASP A 20 -6.26 18.72 -0.55
CA ASP A 20 -5.08 17.96 -1.04
C ASP A 20 -5.09 16.48 -0.65
N PHE A 21 -6.07 16.04 0.15
CA PHE A 21 -6.14 14.63 0.48
C PHE A 21 -6.63 13.73 -0.68
N GLU A 22 -7.14 14.29 -1.78
CA GLU A 22 -7.61 13.54 -2.96
C GLU A 22 -6.67 13.62 -4.17
N ASP A 23 -5.73 14.56 -4.15
CA ASP A 23 -4.70 14.75 -5.17
C ASP A 23 -3.77 13.54 -5.25
N GLY A 24 -3.82 12.80 -6.36
CA GLY A 24 -2.95 11.65 -6.63
C GLY A 24 -3.68 10.36 -7.00
N ASP A 25 -4.99 10.29 -6.81
CA ASP A 25 -5.79 9.15 -7.30
C ASP A 25 -5.91 9.15 -8.83
N ASP A 26 -5.85 10.33 -9.47
CA ASP A 26 -5.98 10.50 -10.93
C ASP A 26 -4.85 9.84 -11.73
N LEU A 27 -3.74 9.51 -11.05
CA LEU A 27 -2.59 8.84 -11.64
C LEU A 27 -2.73 7.31 -11.66
N PHE A 28 -3.76 6.76 -11.03
CA PHE A 28 -3.97 5.32 -10.93
C PHE A 28 -5.27 4.93 -11.64
N ASP A 29 -5.23 3.80 -12.35
CA ASP A 29 -6.45 3.21 -12.87
C ASP A 29 -7.36 2.80 -11.68
N PRO A 30 -8.69 3.00 -11.78
CA PRO A 30 -9.62 2.63 -10.72
C PRO A 30 -9.48 1.18 -10.26
N GLU A 31 -9.17 0.27 -11.19
CA GLU A 31 -8.94 -1.16 -10.91
C GLU A 31 -7.70 -1.39 -10.02
N ASP A 32 -6.62 -0.62 -10.23
CA ASP A 32 -5.41 -0.72 -9.41
C ASP A 32 -5.66 -0.17 -8.00
N ILE A 33 -6.43 0.92 -7.89
CA ILE A 33 -6.86 1.45 -6.59
C ILE A 33 -7.66 0.39 -5.85
N GLU A 34 -8.67 -0.21 -6.49
CA GLU A 34 -9.50 -1.26 -5.90
C GLU A 34 -8.67 -2.47 -5.47
N ALA A 35 -7.70 -2.90 -6.28
CA ALA A 35 -6.80 -4.02 -5.96
C ALA A 35 -5.93 -3.71 -4.73
N MET A 36 -5.39 -2.50 -4.62
CA MET A 36 -4.58 -2.07 -3.48
C MET A 36 -5.40 -1.97 -2.20
N GLU A 37 -6.61 -1.42 -2.27
CA GLU A 37 -7.50 -1.32 -1.10
C GLU A 37 -7.99 -2.72 -0.66
N ALA A 38 -8.32 -3.61 -1.61
CA ALA A 38 -8.72 -4.98 -1.29
C ALA A 38 -7.59 -5.75 -0.59
N LEU A 39 -6.36 -5.66 -1.12
CA LEU A 39 -5.19 -6.29 -0.52
C LEU A 39 -4.98 -5.83 0.93
N ALA A 40 -5.23 -4.54 1.23
CA ALA A 40 -5.11 -4.02 2.57
C ALA A 40 -6.22 -4.44 3.52
N ASP A 41 -7.43 -4.73 3.02
CA ASP A 41 -8.49 -5.28 3.86
C ASP A 41 -8.21 -6.75 4.20
N ASP A 42 -7.80 -7.56 3.21
CA ASP A 42 -7.34 -8.94 3.41
C ASP A 42 -6.19 -9.00 4.44
N PHE A 43 -5.23 -8.08 4.33
CA PHE A 43 -4.12 -7.94 5.27
C PHE A 43 -4.57 -7.46 6.65
N ALA A 44 -5.52 -6.52 6.72
CA ALA A 44 -6.07 -6.03 7.98
C ALA A 44 -6.87 -7.09 8.74
N GLU A 45 -7.49 -8.03 8.03
CA GLU A 45 -8.19 -9.20 8.60
C GLU A 45 -7.19 -10.25 9.10
N GLY A 46 -6.16 -10.56 8.32
CA GLY A 46 -5.14 -11.55 8.69
C GLY A 46 -4.20 -11.10 9.82
N PHE A 47 -4.26 -9.85 10.28
CA PHE A 47 -3.40 -9.34 11.35
C PHE A 47 -3.60 -10.03 12.71
N GLU A 48 -4.67 -10.81 12.87
CA GLU A 48 -4.88 -11.67 14.04
C GLU A 48 -4.07 -12.98 13.98
N ASP A 49 -3.60 -13.37 12.79
CA ASP A 49 -2.81 -14.58 12.57
C ASP A 49 -1.31 -14.25 12.74
N ASP A 50 -0.61 -15.01 13.60
CA ASP A 50 0.84 -14.88 13.82
C ASP A 50 1.68 -15.18 12.56
N ASP A 51 1.08 -15.75 11.52
CA ASP A 51 1.71 -16.11 10.24
C ASP A 51 1.63 -15.00 9.17
N LEU A 52 1.20 -13.79 9.54
CA LEU A 52 1.05 -12.69 8.59
C LEU A 52 2.41 -12.24 8.01
N ASP A 53 2.62 -12.47 6.71
CA ASP A 53 3.82 -12.03 6.00
C ASP A 53 3.70 -10.56 5.55
N GLU A 54 4.20 -9.65 6.39
CA GLU A 54 4.28 -8.21 6.10
C GLU A 54 5.05 -7.91 4.80
N ASP A 55 6.10 -8.66 4.51
CA ASP A 55 6.95 -8.44 3.34
C ASP A 55 6.21 -8.88 2.05
N ALA A 56 5.39 -9.93 2.11
CA ALA A 56 4.53 -10.35 1.00
C ALA A 56 3.46 -9.30 0.68
N PHE A 57 2.81 -8.74 1.71
CA PHE A 57 1.82 -7.67 1.55
C PHE A 57 2.45 -6.42 0.90
N LEU A 58 3.56 -5.94 1.47
CA LEU A 58 4.26 -4.78 0.94
C LEU A 58 4.80 -5.04 -0.47
N GLY A 59 5.30 -6.26 -0.72
CA GLY A 59 5.71 -6.76 -2.03
C GLY A 59 4.62 -6.63 -3.08
N ALA A 60 3.43 -7.16 -2.79
CA ALA A 60 2.27 -7.08 -3.66
C ALA A 60 1.80 -5.63 -3.87
N LEU A 61 1.80 -4.81 -2.81
CA LEU A 61 1.38 -3.42 -2.87
C LEU A 61 2.34 -2.54 -3.69
N ALA A 62 3.65 -2.75 -3.53
CA ALA A 62 4.67 -2.08 -4.33
C ALA A 62 4.65 -2.55 -5.79
N GLY A 63 4.35 -3.84 -6.03
CA GLY A 63 4.14 -4.40 -7.35
C GLY A 63 2.96 -3.74 -8.08
N LEU A 64 1.82 -3.59 -7.40
CA LEU A 64 0.65 -2.87 -7.93
C LEU A 64 0.98 -1.40 -8.22
N ALA A 65 1.65 -0.70 -7.30
CA ALA A 65 2.04 0.69 -7.52
C ALA A 65 3.00 0.85 -8.71
N ALA A 66 3.96 -0.07 -8.89
CA ALA A 66 4.87 -0.05 -10.03
C ALA A 66 4.19 -0.43 -11.36
N ARG A 67 3.12 -1.24 -11.31
CA ARG A 67 2.28 -1.55 -12.47
C ARG A 67 1.48 -0.33 -12.91
N ALA A 68 0.82 0.33 -11.97
CA ALA A 68 0.02 1.53 -12.22
C ALA A 68 0.88 2.70 -12.70
N LEU A 69 2.08 2.86 -12.15
CA LEU A 69 3.00 3.95 -12.48
C LEU A 69 4.37 3.40 -12.91
N PRO A 70 4.56 3.05 -14.19
CA PRO A 70 5.81 2.48 -14.69
C PRO A 70 7.04 3.37 -14.41
N MET A 71 6.86 4.68 -14.38
CA MET A 71 7.91 5.66 -14.10
C MET A 71 8.48 5.55 -12.68
N VAL A 72 7.72 5.04 -11.71
CA VAL A 72 8.19 4.83 -10.33
C VAL A 72 8.68 3.40 -10.08
N LYS A 73 8.80 2.56 -11.11
CA LYS A 73 9.34 1.19 -10.97
C LYS A 73 10.73 1.17 -10.32
N ARG A 74 11.57 2.17 -10.62
CA ARG A 74 12.90 2.34 -9.99
C ARG A 74 12.81 2.73 -8.50
N ALA A 75 11.68 3.28 -8.07
CA ALA A 75 11.40 3.65 -6.68
C ALA A 75 10.75 2.52 -5.88
N ALA A 76 10.28 1.44 -6.51
CA ALA A 76 9.68 0.29 -5.83
C ALA A 76 10.48 -0.24 -4.61
N PRO A 77 11.81 -0.48 -4.66
CA PRO A 77 12.56 -0.92 -3.48
C PRO A 77 12.61 0.12 -2.37
N MET A 78 12.50 1.41 -2.71
CA MET A 78 12.44 2.49 -1.72
C MET A 78 11.05 2.58 -1.09
N LEU A 79 9.99 2.40 -1.87
CA LEU A 79 8.61 2.32 -1.40
C LEU A 79 8.41 1.12 -0.47
N LEU A 80 8.99 -0.03 -0.78
CA LEU A 80 9.00 -1.21 0.10
C LEU A 80 9.63 -0.90 1.45
N LYS A 81 10.83 -0.30 1.45
CA LYS A 81 11.52 0.09 2.69
C LYS A 81 10.72 1.10 3.50
N ALA A 82 10.11 2.08 2.83
CA ALA A 82 9.24 3.05 3.47
C ALA A 82 8.02 2.37 4.08
N GLY A 83 7.33 1.52 3.32
CA GLY A 83 6.18 0.75 3.75
C GLY A 83 6.49 -0.14 4.96
N ARG A 84 7.64 -0.83 4.96
CA ARG A 84 8.09 -1.64 6.11
C ARG A 84 8.35 -0.80 7.35
N SER A 85 8.97 0.37 7.19
CA SER A 85 9.20 1.28 8.31
C SER A 85 7.90 1.83 8.87
N ILE A 86 6.94 2.17 8.01
CA ILE A 86 5.60 2.62 8.39
C ILE A 86 4.90 1.50 9.13
N LEU A 87 4.80 0.32 8.53
CA LEU A 87 4.08 -0.81 9.09
C LEU A 87 4.67 -1.26 10.42
N GLY A 88 5.99 -1.37 10.54
CA GLY A 88 6.65 -1.70 11.81
C GLY A 88 6.46 -0.65 12.91
N ARG A 89 6.15 0.61 12.56
CA ARG A 89 5.73 1.64 13.53
C ARG A 89 4.25 1.51 13.88
N LEU A 90 3.41 1.18 12.90
CA LEU A 90 1.97 1.01 13.06
C LEU A 90 1.60 -0.26 13.84
N SER A 91 2.35 -1.35 13.66
CA SER A 91 2.15 -2.64 14.34
C SER A 91 2.33 -2.56 15.85
N ARG A 92 3.06 -1.54 16.33
CA ARG A 92 3.24 -1.25 17.76
C ARG A 92 2.05 -0.54 18.40
N SER A 93 1.05 -0.12 17.63
CA SER A 93 -0.16 0.55 18.12
C SER A 93 -1.32 -0.43 18.20
N THR A 94 -2.15 -0.39 19.23
CA THR A 94 -3.41 -1.18 19.34
C THR A 94 -4.44 -0.88 18.24
N THR A 95 -4.16 0.04 17.33
CA THR A 95 -4.99 0.39 16.16
C THR A 95 -4.41 -0.10 14.82
N VAL A 96 -3.64 -1.19 14.83
CA VAL A 96 -2.95 -1.76 13.65
C VAL A 96 -3.87 -1.89 12.43
N ARG A 97 -5.06 -2.47 12.57
CA ARG A 97 -5.98 -2.72 11.43
C ARG A 97 -6.42 -1.44 10.73
N ASN A 98 -6.75 -0.42 11.51
CA ASN A 98 -7.17 0.87 10.96
C ASN A 98 -6.00 1.59 10.29
N ALA A 99 -4.78 1.35 10.77
CA ALA A 99 -3.59 1.91 10.18
C ALA A 99 -3.16 1.16 8.91
N ALA A 100 -3.30 -0.17 8.88
CA ALA A 100 -3.07 -1.02 7.71
C ALA A 100 -3.94 -0.59 6.53
N ARG A 101 -5.23 -0.29 6.79
CA ARG A 101 -6.17 0.26 5.79
C ARG A 101 -5.76 1.63 5.22
N ALA A 102 -4.87 2.37 5.89
CA ALA A 102 -4.34 3.64 5.37
C ALA A 102 -3.08 3.46 4.50
N VAL A 103 -2.41 2.29 4.57
CA VAL A 103 -1.15 2.04 3.87
C VAL A 103 -1.28 2.17 2.35
N PRO A 104 -2.32 1.62 1.68
CA PRO A 104 -2.51 1.83 0.24
C PRO A 104 -2.55 3.30 -0.13
N THR A 105 -3.30 4.10 0.61
CA THR A 105 -3.43 5.53 0.35
C THR A 105 -2.10 6.26 0.52
N ILE A 106 -1.33 5.94 1.57
CA ILE A 106 0.00 6.51 1.80
C ILE A 106 0.95 6.17 0.64
N LEU A 107 0.97 4.92 0.18
CA LEU A 107 1.85 4.50 -0.91
C LEU A 107 1.43 5.08 -2.26
N ARG A 108 0.13 5.11 -2.57
CA ARG A 108 -0.39 5.72 -3.80
C ARG A 108 0.03 7.17 -3.91
N LYS A 109 -0.16 7.95 -2.85
CA LYS A 109 0.28 9.35 -2.80
C LYS A 109 1.78 9.52 -2.92
N THR A 110 2.54 8.70 -2.22
CA THR A 110 4.00 8.75 -2.30
C THR A 110 4.48 8.46 -3.72
N ALA A 111 3.87 7.47 -4.39
CA ALA A 111 4.16 7.14 -5.78
C ALA A 111 3.72 8.25 -6.73
N ALA A 112 2.53 8.85 -6.55
CA ALA A 112 2.07 9.98 -7.35
C ALA A 112 3.00 11.19 -7.21
N ASP A 113 3.43 11.54 -6.00
CA ASP A 113 4.41 12.61 -5.76
C ASP A 113 5.74 12.34 -6.46
N GLN A 114 6.24 11.10 -6.38
CA GLN A 114 7.46 10.74 -7.08
C GLN A 114 7.29 10.80 -8.60
N ALA A 115 6.13 10.37 -9.13
CA ALA A 115 5.81 10.46 -10.54
C ALA A 115 5.80 11.92 -11.02
N ARG A 116 5.14 12.82 -10.27
CA ARG A 116 5.13 14.27 -10.55
C ARG A 116 6.55 14.85 -10.54
N ARG A 117 7.36 14.51 -9.54
CA ARG A 117 8.77 14.96 -9.45
C ARG A 117 9.59 14.52 -10.65
N VAL A 118 9.46 13.26 -11.07
CA VAL A 118 10.14 12.72 -12.27
C VAL A 118 9.67 13.45 -13.53
N ALA A 119 8.36 13.67 -13.68
CA ALA A 119 7.79 14.38 -14.81
C ALA A 119 8.31 15.82 -14.91
N SER A 120 8.52 16.48 -13.76
CA SER A 120 9.15 17.81 -13.68
C SER A 120 10.68 17.80 -13.83
N GLY A 121 11.30 16.65 -14.16
CA GLY A 121 12.74 16.52 -14.35
C GLY A 121 13.57 16.48 -13.06
N GLN A 122 12.94 16.40 -11.89
CA GLN A 122 13.65 16.25 -10.62
C GLN A 122 14.23 14.85 -10.46
N ARG A 123 15.40 14.76 -9.82
CA ARG A 123 16.04 13.47 -9.51
C ARG A 123 15.32 12.79 -8.35
N LEU A 124 14.98 11.52 -8.52
CA LEU A 124 14.48 10.69 -7.43
C LEU A 124 15.62 10.33 -6.46
N THR A 125 15.49 10.73 -5.20
CA THR A 125 16.45 10.36 -4.15
C THR A 125 15.78 9.50 -3.08
N ARG A 126 16.57 8.68 -2.37
CA ARG A 126 16.04 7.88 -1.25
C ARG A 126 15.41 8.75 -0.17
N GLN A 127 16.05 9.89 0.11
CA GLN A 127 15.58 10.84 1.11
C GLN A 127 14.27 11.50 0.69
N SER A 128 14.10 11.87 -0.58
CA SER A 128 12.84 12.46 -1.07
C SER A 128 11.67 11.49 -0.92
N VAL A 129 11.87 10.22 -1.26
CA VAL A 129 10.84 9.18 -1.13
C VAL A 129 10.47 8.98 0.34
N LEU A 130 11.46 8.84 1.22
CA LEU A 130 11.22 8.63 2.65
C LEU A 130 10.57 9.86 3.31
N LYS A 131 10.98 11.08 2.96
CA LYS A 131 10.38 12.33 3.47
C LYS A 131 8.91 12.43 3.04
N SER A 132 8.62 12.14 1.77
CA SER A 132 7.25 12.14 1.23
C SER A 132 6.39 11.06 1.92
N ALA A 133 6.90 9.85 2.04
CA ALA A 133 6.21 8.75 2.73
C ALA A 133 5.94 9.07 4.21
N ALA A 134 6.91 9.66 4.91
CA ALA A 134 6.75 10.07 6.30
C ALA A 134 5.71 11.20 6.45
N ARG A 135 5.71 12.20 5.56
CA ARG A 135 4.70 13.28 5.51
C ARG A 135 3.31 12.69 5.31
N HIS A 136 3.13 11.83 4.30
CA HIS A 136 1.85 11.19 4.04
C HIS A 136 1.38 10.28 5.18
N THR A 137 2.31 9.60 5.85
CA THR A 137 2.00 8.79 7.04
C THR A 137 1.51 9.68 8.18
N ALA A 138 2.21 10.77 8.48
CA ALA A 138 1.80 11.71 9.52
C ALA A 138 0.39 12.28 9.25
N GLN A 139 0.13 12.67 7.99
CA GLN A 139 -1.19 13.15 7.57
C GLN A 139 -2.27 12.07 7.65
N ALA A 140 -1.95 10.83 7.26
CA ALA A 140 -2.90 9.72 7.32
C ALA A 140 -3.24 9.29 8.76
N LEU A 141 -2.34 9.58 9.71
CA LEU A 141 -2.53 9.31 11.13
C LEU A 141 -3.28 10.41 11.88
N ASP A 142 -3.44 11.60 11.29
CA ASP A 142 -4.31 12.63 11.82
C ASP A 142 -5.75 12.07 12.04
N PRO A 143 -6.37 12.23 13.22
CA PRO A 143 -7.66 11.62 13.51
C PRO A 143 -8.79 11.98 12.55
N ARG A 144 -8.80 13.20 12.00
CA ARG A 144 -9.86 13.65 11.07
C ARG A 144 -9.63 13.02 9.69
N ARG A 145 -8.40 13.10 9.18
CA ARG A 145 -8.02 12.52 7.89
C ARG A 145 -8.14 11.00 7.90
N ARG A 146 -7.69 10.34 8.98
CA ARG A 146 -7.82 8.88 9.16
C ARG A 146 -9.27 8.41 9.01
N ARG A 147 -10.24 9.11 9.61
CA ARG A 147 -11.67 8.75 9.46
C ARG A 147 -12.13 8.87 8.01
N ARG A 148 -11.71 9.91 7.28
CA ARG A 148 -12.02 10.09 5.85
C ARG A 148 -11.42 8.96 5.00
N ILE A 149 -10.15 8.62 5.23
CA ILE A 149 -9.44 7.52 4.55
C ILE A 149 -10.17 6.20 4.77
N ILE A 150 -10.45 5.85 6.03
CA ILE A 150 -11.13 4.59 6.36
C ILE A 150 -12.55 4.56 5.75
N ARG A 151 -13.27 5.69 5.76
CA ARG A 151 -14.59 5.78 5.14
C ARG A 151 -14.51 5.54 3.63
N LYS A 152 -13.54 6.15 2.95
CA LYS A 152 -13.32 5.99 1.50
C LYS A 152 -12.90 4.56 1.17
N HIS A 153 -11.94 4.00 1.89
CA HIS A 153 -11.53 2.60 1.80
C HIS A 153 -12.75 1.66 1.89
N ARG A 154 -13.60 1.83 2.91
CA ARG A 154 -14.84 1.03 3.05
C ARG A 154 -15.81 1.20 1.89
N GLN A 155 -15.91 2.40 1.32
CA GLN A 155 -16.76 2.62 0.14
C GLN A 155 -16.22 1.87 -1.08
N ILE A 156 -14.90 1.89 -1.29
CA ILE A 156 -14.23 1.19 -2.39
C ILE A 156 -14.41 -0.31 -2.23
N VAL A 157 -14.08 -0.87 -1.07
CA VAL A 157 -14.21 -2.31 -0.79
C VAL A 157 -15.67 -2.79 -0.93
N ARG A 158 -16.65 -2.00 -0.46
CA ARG A 158 -18.08 -2.34 -0.58
C ARG A 158 -18.61 -2.36 -2.02
N ARG A 159 -18.01 -1.59 -2.93
CA ARG A 159 -18.42 -1.58 -4.35
C ARG A 159 -18.00 -2.85 -5.06
N ARG A 160 -17.03 -3.59 -4.51
CA ARG A 160 -16.64 -4.88 -5.04
C ARG A 160 -17.74 -5.91 -4.72
N PRO A 161 -18.32 -6.60 -5.72
CA PRO A 161 -19.02 -7.84 -5.42
C PRO A 161 -17.96 -8.78 -4.86
N VAL A 162 -18.03 -9.05 -3.55
CA VAL A 162 -17.21 -10.07 -2.91
C VAL A 162 -17.52 -11.36 -3.65
N ARG A 163 -16.66 -11.76 -4.60
CA ARG A 163 -16.59 -13.15 -4.99
C ARG A 163 -15.95 -13.80 -3.78
N PRO A 164 -16.71 -14.54 -2.95
CA PRO A 164 -16.08 -15.26 -1.84
C PRO A 164 -14.94 -16.06 -2.47
N PRO A 165 -13.75 -16.11 -1.84
CA PRO A 165 -12.67 -16.95 -2.32
C PRO A 165 -13.28 -18.33 -2.51
N THR A 166 -13.43 -18.75 -3.76
CA THR A 166 -13.98 -20.05 -4.05
C THR A 166 -13.01 -21.01 -3.38
N ARG A 167 -13.46 -21.72 -2.34
CA ARG A 167 -12.80 -22.85 -1.68
C ARG A 167 -12.54 -24.02 -2.65
N SER A 168 -12.36 -23.77 -3.93
CA SER A 168 -12.21 -24.71 -5.03
C SER A 168 -10.82 -25.36 -5.09
N GLY A 169 -9.93 -25.08 -4.13
CA GLY A 169 -8.67 -25.80 -3.95
C GLY A 169 -8.75 -27.07 -3.08
N ALA A 170 -9.77 -27.21 -2.22
CA ALA A 170 -9.78 -28.27 -1.19
C ALA A 170 -10.42 -29.60 -1.62
N ALA A 171 -10.96 -29.72 -2.85
CA ALA A 171 -11.80 -30.85 -3.26
C ALA A 171 -11.17 -31.82 -4.29
N ARG A 172 -9.83 -31.84 -4.48
CA ARG A 172 -9.19 -32.74 -5.46
C ARG A 172 -8.18 -33.76 -4.89
N TYR A 173 -8.23 -34.06 -3.60
CA TYR A 173 -7.42 -35.15 -3.01
C TYR A 173 -8.25 -36.12 -2.15
N ARG A 174 -9.40 -36.57 -2.64
CA ARG A 174 -10.07 -37.78 -2.11
C ARG A 174 -10.77 -38.55 -3.22
N ARG A 175 -10.09 -39.55 -3.77
CA ARG A 175 -10.61 -40.89 -4.19
C ARG A 175 -9.64 -41.54 -5.19
N VAL A 176 -8.59 -42.18 -4.66
CA VAL A 176 -8.00 -43.37 -5.29
C VAL A 176 -7.64 -44.37 -4.19
N CYS A 177 -8.67 -44.82 -3.48
CA CYS A 177 -8.64 -46.07 -2.73
C CYS A 177 -10.00 -46.75 -2.95
N ARG A 178 -10.08 -47.60 -3.97
CA ARG A 178 -11.04 -48.71 -3.96
C ARG A 178 -10.32 -49.96 -4.43
N CYS A 179 -10.13 -50.84 -3.47
CA CYS A 179 -9.69 -52.22 -3.58
C CYS A 179 -10.39 -52.94 -4.72
N ARG A 180 -9.62 -53.70 -5.51
CA ARG A 180 -10.14 -54.83 -6.27
C ARG A 180 -9.49 -56.09 -5.72
N MET A 181 -10.05 -56.60 -4.62
CA MET A 181 -9.87 -58.01 -4.25
C MET A 181 -10.66 -58.83 -5.26
N VAL A 182 -9.99 -59.54 -6.15
CA VAL A 182 -10.59 -60.66 -6.89
C VAL A 182 -10.16 -61.91 -6.16
N ARG A 183 -11.12 -62.55 -5.48
CA ARG A 183 -11.08 -63.97 -5.17
C ARG A 183 -11.48 -64.70 -6.45
N TYR A 184 -10.70 -65.68 -6.89
CA TYR A 184 -11.12 -67.04 -7.23
C TYR A 184 -9.87 -67.91 -7.34
#